data_AF-A0A8J3N6E5-F1
#
_entry.id   AF-A0A8J3N6E5-F1
#
_cell.length_a   1.000
_cell.length_b   1.000
_cell.length_c   1.000
_cell.angle_alpha   90.00
_cell.angle_beta   90.00
_cell.angle_gamma   90.00
#
_symmetry.space_group_name_H-M   'P 1'
#
loop_
_entity.id
_entity.type
_entity.pdbx_description
1 polymer ?
#
loop_
_entity_poly.entity_id
_entity_poly.type
_entity_poly.pdbx_seq_one_letter_code
_entity_poly.pdbx_strand_id
1 'polypeptide(L)'
;MWRAYVGRFKLEHTFRFIKQFLNWTLPRVRHPEQADRWTWLVVLAYTQLRLARPLVVDHRLPWKKPLTEGKSTPYCVRRAFSSLLGRLPVLANLPKPCGRSPGRPKGRLSGHAPCYPAVKKAV
;
A
#
# COMPACT_ATOMS: atom_id res chain seq x y z
N MET A 1 -17.89 -9.83 25.01
CA MET A 1 -16.53 -10.33 24.81
C MET A 1 -16.34 -11.16 23.52
N TRP A 2 -17.18 -12.16 23.21
CA TRP A 2 -17.03 -13.03 22.02
C TRP A 2 -16.93 -12.32 20.65
N ARG A 3 -17.74 -11.28 20.41
CA ARG A 3 -17.73 -10.54 19.12
C ARG A 3 -16.38 -9.85 18.83
N ALA A 4 -15.70 -9.34 19.86
CA ALA A 4 -14.38 -8.73 19.70
C ALA A 4 -13.32 -9.76 19.31
N TYR A 5 -13.43 -10.98 19.85
CA TYR A 5 -12.55 -12.10 19.52
C TYR A 5 -12.66 -12.51 18.04
N VAL A 6 -13.87 -12.61 17.50
CA VAL A 6 -14.09 -12.87 16.05
C VAL A 6 -13.55 -11.73 15.17
N GLY A 7 -13.57 -10.49 15.67
CA GLY A 7 -12.99 -9.34 14.98
C GLY A 7 -11.48 -9.44 14.79
N ARG A 8 -10.76 -10.03 15.76
CA ARG A 8 -9.30 -10.18 15.71
C ARG A 8 -8.82 -10.95 14.48
N PHE A 9 -9.50 -12.04 14.12
CA PHE A 9 -9.17 -12.84 12.95
C PHE A 9 -9.19 -12.03 11.65
N LYS A 10 -10.20 -11.15 11.49
CA LYS A 10 -10.31 -10.26 10.32
C LYS A 10 -9.16 -9.26 10.25
N LEU A 11 -8.71 -8.80 11.41
CA LEU A 11 -7.64 -7.82 11.55
C LEU A 11 -6.28 -8.44 11.22
N GLU A 12 -6.00 -9.65 11.70
CA GLU A 12 -4.78 -10.41 11.34
C GLU A 12 -4.70 -10.69 9.83
N HIS A 13 -5.81 -11.09 9.21
CA HIS A 13 -5.86 -11.30 7.75
C HIS A 13 -5.63 -10.01 6.97
N THR A 14 -6.12 -8.88 7.50
CA THR A 14 -5.89 -7.56 6.91
C THR A 14 -4.41 -7.18 6.97
N PHE A 15 -3.75 -7.37 8.12
CA PHE A 15 -2.32 -7.13 8.23
C PHE A 15 -1.49 -8.04 7.34
N ARG A 16 -1.86 -9.32 7.23
CA ARG A 16 -1.20 -10.26 6.32
C ARG A 16 -1.30 -9.78 4.87
N PHE A 17 -2.49 -9.38 4.44
CA PHE A 17 -2.74 -8.84 3.11
C PHE A 17 -1.90 -7.58 2.84
N ILE A 18 -1.89 -6.64 3.78
CA ILE A 18 -1.15 -5.38 3.67
C ILE A 18 0.35 -5.64 3.53
N LYS A 19 0.93 -6.50 4.37
CA LYS A 19 2.36 -6.84 4.31
C LYS A 19 2.74 -7.51 2.99
N GLN A 20 1.93 -8.45 2.52
CA GLN A 20 2.25 -9.28 1.34
C GLN A 20 1.96 -8.58 0.00
N PHE A 21 0.87 -7.81 -0.09
CA PHE A 21 0.39 -7.30 -1.38
C PHE A 21 0.45 -5.79 -1.52
N LEU A 22 0.52 -5.04 -0.42
CA LEU A 22 0.73 -3.59 -0.42
C LEU A 22 2.14 -3.21 0.02
N ASN A 23 3.04 -4.19 0.14
CA ASN A 23 4.47 -3.97 0.36
C ASN A 23 4.79 -3.12 1.60
N TRP A 24 3.98 -3.23 2.66
CA TRP A 24 4.14 -2.38 3.85
C TRP A 24 5.54 -2.49 4.47
N THR A 25 6.18 -3.66 4.42
CA THR A 25 7.52 -3.92 4.97
C THR A 25 8.65 -3.76 3.95
N LEU A 26 8.35 -3.40 2.70
CA LEU A 26 9.35 -3.27 1.64
C LEU A 26 10.26 -2.04 1.78
N PRO A 27 9.77 -0.84 2.16
CA PRO A 27 10.63 0.34 2.12
C PRO A 27 11.65 0.32 3.26
N ARG A 28 12.91 0.54 2.89
CA ARG A 28 14.02 0.72 3.82
C ARG A 28 14.16 2.21 4.15
N VAL A 29 13.25 2.71 4.96
CA VAL A 29 13.25 4.11 5.43
C VAL A 29 14.28 4.31 6.54
N ARG A 30 14.87 5.51 6.61
CA ARG A 30 15.90 5.85 7.60
C ARG A 30 15.33 6.57 8.82
N HIS A 31 14.25 7.33 8.63
CA HIS A 31 13.64 8.15 9.67
C HIS A 31 12.26 7.62 10.07
N PRO A 32 11.88 7.72 11.36
CA PRO A 32 10.57 7.25 11.83
C PRO A 32 9.40 7.95 11.12
N GLU A 33 9.50 9.26 10.91
CA GLU A 33 8.47 10.03 10.19
C GLU A 33 8.22 9.51 8.76
N GLN A 34 9.26 8.97 8.10
CA GLN A 34 9.11 8.38 6.76
C GLN A 34 8.35 7.05 6.83
N ALA A 35 8.57 6.26 7.88
CA ALA A 35 7.80 5.04 8.14
C ALA A 35 6.32 5.35 8.40
N ASP A 36 6.04 6.43 9.13
CA ASP A 36 4.68 6.88 9.41
C ASP A 36 3.97 7.34 8.14
N ARG A 37 4.61 8.19 7.33
CA ARG A 37 4.08 8.62 6.03
C ARG A 37 3.82 7.43 5.12
N TRP A 38 4.72 6.46 5.07
CA TRP A 38 4.51 5.23 4.31
C TRP A 38 3.31 4.43 4.82
N THR A 39 3.15 4.32 6.13
CA THR A 39 2.00 3.64 6.74
C THR A 39 0.68 4.30 6.34
N TRP A 40 0.62 5.63 6.34
CA TRP A 40 -0.55 6.37 5.86
C TRP A 40 -0.86 6.12 4.37
N LEU A 41 0.16 6.07 3.50
CA LEU A 41 -0.04 5.74 2.09
C LEU A 41 -0.60 4.32 1.90
N VAL A 42 -0.09 3.36 2.66
CA VAL A 42 -0.57 1.97 2.63
C VAL A 42 -2.01 1.87 3.14
N VAL A 43 -2.35 2.58 4.21
CA VAL A 43 -3.73 2.66 4.73
C VAL A 43 -4.66 3.27 3.68
N LEU A 44 -4.26 4.38 3.05
CA LEU A 44 -5.03 5.01 1.98
C LEU A 44 -5.25 4.04 0.80
N ALA A 45 -4.20 3.37 0.32
CA ALA A 45 -4.33 2.37 -0.74
C ALA A 45 -5.30 1.23 -0.36
N TYR A 46 -5.24 0.76 0.89
CA TYR A 46 -6.18 -0.25 1.38
C TYR A 46 -7.63 0.28 1.45
N THR A 47 -7.83 1.53 1.87
CA THR A 47 -9.16 2.15 1.86
C THR A 47 -9.73 2.28 0.45
N GLN A 48 -8.92 2.67 -0.54
CA GLN A 48 -9.33 2.72 -1.95
C GLN A 48 -9.78 1.34 -2.45
N LEU A 49 -9.04 0.27 -2.12
CA LEU A 49 -9.46 -1.09 -2.45
C LEU A 49 -10.78 -1.49 -1.77
N ARG A 50 -11.04 -1.05 -0.54
CA ARG A 50 -12.32 -1.32 0.13
C ARG A 50 -13.48 -0.59 -0.54
N LEU A 51 -13.27 0.65 -0.98
CA LEU A 51 -14.28 1.46 -1.66
C LEU A 51 -14.55 0.99 -3.11
N ALA A 52 -13.53 0.46 -3.79
CA ALA A 52 -13.67 -0.06 -5.15
C ALA A 52 -14.36 -1.43 -5.23
N ARG A 53 -14.61 -2.08 -4.09
CA ARG A 53 -15.18 -3.43 -4.01
C ARG A 53 -16.51 -3.63 -4.78
N PRO A 54 -17.53 -2.74 -4.68
CA PRO A 54 -18.75 -2.87 -5.49
C PRO A 54 -18.49 -2.67 -6.99
N LEU A 55 -17.52 -1.85 -7.36
CA LEU A 55 -17.24 -1.53 -8.77
C LEU A 55 -16.51 -2.66 -9.52
N VAL A 56 -15.89 -3.59 -8.78
CA VAL A 56 -15.11 -4.70 -9.34
C VAL A 56 -15.96 -5.97 -9.60
N VAL A 57 -17.24 -5.94 -9.27
CA VAL A 57 -18.16 -7.08 -9.46
C VAL A 57 -18.11 -7.61 -10.91
N ASP A 58 -17.88 -6.74 -11.90
CA ASP A 58 -17.87 -7.06 -13.32
C ASP A 58 -16.55 -7.59 -13.89
N HIS A 59 -15.44 -7.46 -13.15
CA HIS A 59 -14.10 -7.81 -13.65
C HIS A 59 -13.69 -9.25 -13.28
N ARG A 60 -14.52 -10.21 -13.70
CA ARG A 60 -14.29 -11.64 -13.48
C ARG A 60 -13.53 -12.24 -14.67
N LEU A 61 -12.73 -13.27 -14.38
CA LEU A 61 -12.17 -14.10 -15.44
C LEU A 61 -13.28 -15.06 -15.91
N PRO A 62 -13.35 -15.40 -17.20
CA PRO A 62 -14.47 -16.17 -17.78
C PRO A 62 -14.75 -17.50 -17.06
N TRP A 63 -13.71 -18.17 -16.56
CA TRP A 63 -13.81 -19.45 -15.86
C TRP A 63 -14.03 -19.33 -14.34
N LYS A 64 -14.09 -18.12 -13.78
CA LYS A 64 -14.28 -17.92 -12.35
C LYS A 64 -15.75 -17.89 -11.99
N LYS A 65 -16.13 -18.70 -10.99
CA LYS A 65 -17.48 -18.70 -10.43
C LYS A 65 -17.88 -17.29 -9.98
N PRO A 66 -19.14 -16.89 -10.23
CA PRO A 66 -19.64 -15.62 -9.79
C PRO A 66 -19.62 -15.50 -8.26
N LEU A 67 -18.92 -14.51 -7.72
CA LEU A 67 -18.98 -14.20 -6.29
C LEU A 67 -20.21 -13.33 -6.00
N THR A 68 -20.92 -13.60 -4.90
CA THR A 68 -21.96 -12.69 -4.42
C THR A 68 -21.38 -11.30 -4.19
N GLU A 69 -22.14 -10.26 -4.54
CA GLU A 69 -21.82 -8.88 -4.22
C GLU A 69 -21.45 -8.75 -2.73
N GLY A 70 -20.40 -7.99 -2.42
CA GLY A 70 -19.94 -7.86 -1.05
C GLY A 70 -19.23 -9.10 -0.47
N LYS A 71 -18.85 -10.11 -1.28
CA LYS A 71 -17.94 -11.20 -0.88
C LYS A 71 -16.55 -11.13 -1.54
N SER A 72 -16.30 -10.18 -2.45
CA SER A 72 -14.99 -10.01 -3.09
C SER A 72 -13.88 -9.81 -2.06
N THR A 73 -12.82 -10.60 -2.15
CA THR A 73 -11.65 -10.47 -1.27
C THR A 73 -10.81 -9.26 -1.69
N PRO A 74 -10.06 -8.62 -0.77
CA PRO A 74 -9.19 -7.49 -1.10
C PRO A 74 -8.20 -7.81 -2.22
N TYR A 75 -7.74 -9.07 -2.29
CA TYR A 75 -6.86 -9.56 -3.35
C TYR A 75 -7.54 -9.56 -4.73
N CYS A 76 -8.79 -10.04 -4.82
CA CYS A 76 -9.55 -9.98 -6.07
C CYS A 76 -9.76 -8.54 -6.53
N VAL A 77 -10.07 -7.63 -5.61
CA VAL A 77 -10.26 -6.22 -5.91
C VAL A 77 -8.96 -5.60 -6.44
N ARG A 78 -7.83 -5.82 -5.74
CA ARG A 78 -6.51 -5.33 -6.17
C ARG A 78 -6.15 -5.77 -7.60
N ARG A 79 -6.43 -7.03 -7.95
CA ARG A 79 -6.11 -7.57 -9.27
C ARG A 79 -6.90 -6.91 -10.41
N ALA A 80 -8.15 -6.56 -10.16
CA ALA A 80 -9.02 -5.88 -11.12
C ALA A 80 -8.99 -4.34 -10.97
N PHE A 81 -8.20 -3.81 -10.04
CA PHE A 81 -8.15 -2.38 -9.79
C PHE A 81 -7.56 -1.62 -10.99
N SER A 82 -6.58 -2.20 -11.69
CA SER A 82 -5.98 -1.57 -12.88
C SER A 82 -6.98 -1.39 -14.03
N SER A 83 -7.92 -2.32 -14.22
CA SER A 83 -8.96 -2.17 -15.25
C SER A 83 -10.00 -1.12 -14.87
N LEU A 84 -10.23 -0.92 -13.56
CA LEU A 84 -11.08 0.17 -13.05
C LEU A 84 -10.43 1.55 -13.29
N LEU A 85 -9.11 1.66 -13.07
CA LEU A 85 -8.39 2.93 -13.24
C LEU A 85 -8.53 3.53 -14.64
N GLY A 86 -8.59 2.70 -15.70
CA GLY A 86 -8.79 3.17 -17.07
C GLY A 86 -10.20 3.66 -17.39
N ARG A 87 -11.19 3.35 -16.55
CA ARG A 87 -12.59 3.81 -16.71
C ARG A 87 -12.91 5.06 -15.92
N LEU A 88 -12.10 5.35 -14.89
CA LEU A 88 -12.28 6.54 -14.07
C LEU A 88 -11.84 7.78 -14.86
N PRO A 89 -12.51 8.93 -14.65
CA PRO A 89 -12.01 10.19 -15.19
C PRO A 89 -10.61 10.47 -14.63
N VAL A 90 -9.84 11.33 -15.31
CA VAL A 90 -8.53 11.75 -14.80
C VAL A 90 -8.74 12.50 -13.48
N LEU A 91 -8.42 11.85 -12.36
CA LEU A 91 -8.64 12.37 -11.00
C LEU A 91 -7.48 13.23 -10.48
N ALA A 92 -6.33 13.20 -11.14
CA ALA A 92 -5.12 13.88 -10.71
C ALA A 92 -4.39 14.50 -11.89
N ASN A 93 -3.71 15.62 -11.63
CA ASN A 93 -2.80 16.21 -12.61
C ASN A 93 -1.71 15.22 -12.99
N LEU A 94 -1.23 15.34 -14.23
CA LEU A 94 -0.09 14.56 -14.69
C LEU A 94 1.09 14.72 -13.72
N PRO A 95 1.85 13.64 -13.46
CA PRO A 95 3.04 13.74 -12.64
C PRO A 95 3.99 14.78 -13.24
N LYS A 96 4.67 15.54 -12.38
CA LYS A 96 5.72 16.46 -12.83
C LYS A 96 6.76 15.64 -13.62
N PRO A 97 7.16 16.07 -14.83
CA PRO A 97 8.16 15.35 -15.59
C PRO A 97 9.46 15.29 -14.79
N CYS A 98 9.89 14.07 -14.47
CA CYS A 98 11.19 13.82 -13.88
C CYS A 98 12.25 14.03 -14.97
N GLY A 99 12.77 15.25 -15.10
CA GLY A 99 13.90 15.53 -15.97
C GLY A 99 15.17 14.82 -15.50
N ARG A 100 16.25 14.88 -16.30
CA ARG A 100 17.58 14.54 -15.79
C ARG A 100 17.93 15.55 -14.72
N SER A 101 18.01 15.10 -13.47
CA SER A 101 18.61 15.90 -12.41
C SER A 101 19.99 16.38 -12.88
N PRO A 102 20.43 17.60 -12.54
CA PRO A 102 21.73 18.17 -12.96
C PRO A 102 22.96 17.39 -12.47
N GLY A 103 22.77 16.18 -11.94
CA GLY A 103 23.80 15.36 -11.38
C GLY A 103 24.36 15.94 -10.10
N ARG A 104 25.41 15.31 -9.62
CA ARG A 104 26.17 15.78 -8.48
C ARG A 104 27.17 16.83 -8.96
N PRO A 105 27.31 17.99 -8.28
CA PRO A 105 28.37 18.93 -8.62
C PRO A 105 29.74 18.26 -8.47
N LYS A 106 30.61 18.48 -9.46
CA LYS A 106 31.96 17.91 -9.52
C LYS A 106 32.75 18.33 -8.28
N GLY A 107 33.43 17.37 -7.64
CA GLY A 107 34.20 17.60 -6.40
C GLY A 107 33.41 17.44 -5.10
N ARG A 108 32.08 17.28 -5.13
CA ARG A 108 31.30 17.04 -3.91
C ARG A 108 31.40 15.58 -3.49
N LEU A 109 32.01 15.29 -2.34
CA LEU A 109 32.00 13.95 -1.72
C LEU A 109 30.81 13.81 -0.76
N SER A 110 30.26 12.60 -0.63
CA SER A 110 29.21 12.30 0.36
C SER A 110 29.91 11.60 1.49
N GLY A 111 29.85 12.18 2.68
CA GLY A 111 30.28 11.50 3.88
C GLY A 111 29.47 10.24 4.12
N HIS A 112 29.98 9.42 5.03
CA HIS A 112 29.25 8.27 5.53
C HIS A 112 27.89 8.71 6.11
N ALA A 113 26.85 7.87 5.96
CA ALA A 113 25.57 8.16 6.57
C ALA A 113 25.71 8.22 8.10
N PRO A 114 25.02 9.12 8.82
CA PRO A 114 25.05 9.15 10.27
C PRO A 114 24.58 7.80 10.83
N CYS A 115 25.42 7.14 11.62
CA CYS A 115 25.05 5.95 12.37
C CYS A 115 24.50 6.39 13.73
N TYR A 116 23.21 6.14 13.96
CA TYR A 116 22.60 6.36 15.26
C TYR A 116 22.91 5.19 16.20
N PRO A 117 23.23 5.43 17.48
CA PRO A 117 23.49 4.35 18.44
C PRO A 117 22.24 3.50 18.65
N ALA A 118 22.43 2.19 18.84
CA ALA A 118 21.32 1.28 19.13
C ALA A 118 20.69 1.62 20.48
N VAL A 119 19.39 1.94 20.49
CA VAL A 119 18.65 2.17 21.74
C VAL A 119 18.43 0.83 22.43
N LYS A 120 19.12 0.61 23.56
CA LYS A 120 18.88 -0.54 24.44
C LYS A 120 17.76 -0.18 25.41
N LYS A 121 16.76 -1.06 25.56
CA LYS A 121 15.78 -0.93 26.65
C LYS A 121 16.48 -1.21 27.98
N ALA A 122 16.30 -0.34 28.96
CA ALA A 122 16.66 -0.66 30.34
C ALA A 122 15.78 -1.81 30.82
N VAL A 123 16.40 -2.79 31.48
CA VAL A 123 15.75 -3.96 32.09
C VAL A 123 15.02 -3.52 33.34
#